data_AF-A0A2Z6S1H9-F1
#
_entry.id   AF-A0A2Z6S1H9-F1
#
_cell.length_a   1.000
_cell.length_b   1.000
_cell.length_c   1.000
_cell.angle_alpha   90.00
_cell.angle_beta   90.00
_cell.angle_gamma   90.00
#
_symmetry.space_group_name_H-M   'P 1'
#
loop_
_entity.id
_entity.type
_entity.pdbx_description
1 polymer ?
#
loop_
_entity_poly.entity_id
_entity_poly.type
_entity_poly.pdbx_seq_one_letter_code
_entity_poly.pdbx_strand_id
1 'polypeptide(L)'
;MINAPCVIIANFEAGNKKPSLINGGKTRLISEQYANSFCYLVHWIDTGDVWGPFLYRGENATQEFVQRIDQELVKINEVLAIKHERIETEEDKKRFAEAISCWICKGKFDIDTNEIERLESKKATKAIASEKAKADKTPIPVVFHNLRGYDSHLVCKSVGRSVNAHQIKVIVETFERYKFIKVGQLKYIDSQQFMNNSLAILTKSLGDNYPITSQHFKDFTPGQISLATRKGIYCYDYIDSQDRFLETELPPIHEFTTILKGKISQEDYHHAQKTCIKYYELDPSHYVSAPSLFWDAMLKKSGVKIELFTDMSMHDFIEKAKRGGISKTYANNLYGWAMSQFLPIGNYQWEASQEYLLKNPAMQKKYLEKILKTKANAPRGYFLNIKSHE
;
A
#
# COMPACT_ATOMS: atom_id res chain seq x y z
N MET A 1 -6.92 -19.20 -12.68
CA MET A 1 -5.82 -18.33 -13.16
C MET A 1 -6.39 -17.01 -13.62
N ILE A 2 -5.67 -15.92 -13.36
CA ILE A 2 -5.98 -14.60 -13.92
C ILE A 2 -5.20 -14.52 -15.23
N ASN A 3 -5.90 -14.50 -16.36
CA ASN A 3 -5.26 -14.40 -17.67
C ASN A 3 -5.05 -12.93 -18.01
N ALA A 4 -3.94 -12.35 -17.52
CA ALA A 4 -3.49 -10.99 -17.77
C ALA A 4 -1.95 -10.96 -17.75
N PRO A 5 -1.30 -10.02 -18.47
CA PRO A 5 0.16 -9.91 -18.51
C PRO A 5 0.75 -9.30 -17.22
N CYS A 6 -0.05 -8.47 -16.53
CA CYS A 6 0.31 -7.86 -15.27
C CYS A 6 -0.92 -7.71 -14.37
N VAL A 7 -0.69 -7.44 -13.10
CA VAL A 7 -1.71 -7.14 -12.09
C VAL A 7 -1.35 -5.87 -11.32
N ILE A 8 -2.31 -4.98 -11.16
CA ILE A 8 -2.18 -3.82 -10.28
C ILE A 8 -2.69 -4.24 -8.90
N ILE A 9 -1.86 -4.15 -7.87
CA ILE A 9 -2.25 -4.41 -6.48
C ILE A 9 -2.33 -3.05 -5.78
N ALA A 10 -3.49 -2.72 -5.21
CA ALA A 10 -3.79 -1.40 -4.66
C ALA A 10 -4.44 -1.48 -3.27
N ASN A 11 -4.28 -0.41 -2.50
CA ASN A 11 -4.90 -0.23 -1.19
C ASN A 11 -5.16 1.27 -0.95
N PHE A 12 -6.31 1.63 -0.39
CA PHE A 12 -6.62 2.98 0.11
C PHE A 12 -6.49 3.02 1.64
N GLU A 13 -6.48 4.22 2.21
CA GLU A 13 -7.13 4.41 3.53
C GLU A 13 -8.50 5.03 3.33
N ALA A 14 -9.35 4.89 4.34
CA ALA A 14 -10.40 5.85 4.59
C ALA A 14 -10.29 6.45 5.98
N GLY A 15 -10.56 7.75 6.08
CA GLY A 15 -10.83 8.43 7.34
C GLY A 15 -12.30 8.25 7.68
N ASN A 16 -12.64 8.27 8.96
CA ASN A 16 -14.04 8.29 9.40
C ASN A 16 -14.46 9.73 9.73
N LYS A 17 -15.48 10.24 9.04
CA LYS A 17 -16.23 11.44 9.45
C LYS A 17 -17.47 11.02 10.23
N LYS A 18 -17.85 11.80 11.25
CA LYS A 18 -19.17 11.65 11.89
C LYS A 18 -20.25 12.02 10.86
N PRO A 19 -21.33 11.23 10.72
CA PRO A 19 -22.35 11.51 9.72
C PRO A 19 -23.15 12.75 10.13
N SER A 20 -23.39 13.64 9.17
CA SER A 20 -24.16 14.88 9.35
C SER A 20 -25.68 14.65 9.41
N LEU A 21 -26.16 13.48 8.97
CA LEU A 21 -27.57 13.12 8.89
C LEU A 21 -27.85 11.86 9.70
N ILE A 22 -28.78 11.98 10.65
CA ILE A 22 -29.41 10.83 11.32
C ILE A 22 -30.58 10.41 10.44
N ASN A 23 -30.42 9.34 9.65
CA ASN A 23 -31.56 8.78 8.92
C ASN A 23 -32.61 8.25 9.91
N GLY A 24 -33.84 8.73 9.80
CA GLY A 24 -34.98 8.41 10.68
C GLY A 24 -35.59 7.03 10.45
N GLY A 25 -34.77 5.98 10.47
CA GLY A 25 -35.21 4.59 10.29
C GLY A 25 -34.47 3.61 11.20
N LYS A 26 -34.74 2.31 11.04
CA LYS A 26 -34.10 1.23 11.84
C LYS A 26 -32.59 1.08 11.60
N THR A 27 -31.99 1.86 10.69
CA THR A 27 -30.58 1.78 10.30
C THR A 27 -29.87 3.08 10.68
N ARG A 28 -28.93 3.00 11.62
CA ARG A 28 -28.12 4.15 12.07
C ARG A 28 -26.80 4.19 11.32
N LEU A 29 -26.54 5.28 10.61
CA LEU A 29 -25.22 5.56 10.02
C LEU A 29 -24.23 5.87 11.16
N ILE A 30 -23.08 5.18 11.19
CA ILE A 30 -22.09 5.27 12.29
C ILE A 30 -20.94 6.22 11.92
N SER A 31 -20.42 6.11 10.69
CA SER A 31 -19.40 6.99 10.13
C SER A 31 -19.51 7.04 8.60
N GLU A 32 -19.17 8.18 7.99
CA GLU A 32 -18.90 8.25 6.56
C GLU A 32 -17.40 8.02 6.31
N GLN A 33 -17.09 7.11 5.40
CA GLN A 33 -15.72 6.91 4.91
C GLN A 33 -15.42 7.80 3.69
N TYR A 34 -14.26 8.44 3.74
CA TYR A 34 -13.70 9.23 2.66
C TYR A 34 -12.26 8.78 2.43
N ALA A 35 -11.80 8.79 1.17
CA ALA A 35 -10.47 8.31 0.82
C ALA A 35 -9.45 9.45 0.73
N ASN A 36 -8.20 9.01 0.73
CA ASN A 36 -7.27 9.57 1.67
C ASN A 36 -5.87 9.75 1.07
N SER A 37 -5.22 8.61 0.97
CA SER A 37 -4.07 8.35 0.14
C SER A 37 -4.24 6.91 -0.33
N PHE A 38 -3.46 6.55 -1.31
CA PHE A 38 -3.39 5.17 -1.79
C PHE A 38 -1.94 4.78 -2.00
N CYS A 39 -1.73 3.47 -2.00
CA CYS A 39 -0.54 2.84 -2.54
C CYS A 39 -0.98 1.85 -3.61
N TYR A 40 -0.29 1.82 -4.75
CA TYR A 40 -0.39 0.71 -5.69
C TYR A 40 1.00 0.26 -6.18
N LEU A 41 1.07 -0.97 -6.65
CA LEU A 41 2.20 -1.51 -7.41
C LEU A 41 1.67 -2.26 -8.62
N VAL A 42 2.45 -2.33 -9.69
CA VAL A 42 2.17 -3.18 -10.87
C VAL A 42 3.12 -4.36 -10.81
N HIS A 43 2.61 -5.58 -10.87
CA HIS A 43 3.41 -6.79 -10.93
C HIS A 43 3.20 -7.48 -12.28
N TRP A 44 4.27 -7.69 -13.03
CA TRP A 44 4.29 -8.39 -14.31
C TRP A 44 4.37 -9.89 -14.07
N ILE A 45 3.40 -10.62 -14.59
CA ILE A 45 3.20 -12.04 -14.28
C ILE A 45 4.23 -12.91 -15.00
N ASP A 46 4.60 -12.53 -16.22
CA ASP A 46 5.51 -13.31 -17.06
C ASP A 46 7.00 -13.06 -16.74
N THR A 47 7.38 -11.83 -16.37
CA THR A 47 8.77 -11.47 -16.05
C THR A 47 9.08 -11.46 -14.56
N GLY A 48 8.06 -11.36 -13.70
CA GLY A 48 8.21 -11.13 -12.27
C GLY A 48 8.49 -9.67 -11.87
N ASP A 49 8.64 -8.75 -12.84
CA ASP A 49 8.97 -7.35 -12.56
C ASP A 49 7.91 -6.66 -11.70
N VAL A 50 8.35 -5.67 -10.92
CA VAL A 50 7.47 -4.84 -10.08
C VAL A 50 7.74 -3.36 -10.36
N TRP A 51 6.70 -2.62 -10.72
CA TRP A 51 6.73 -1.16 -10.81
C TRP A 51 6.09 -0.56 -9.55
N GLY A 52 6.79 0.39 -8.92
CA GLY A 52 6.37 1.05 -7.69
C GLY A 52 7.22 0.65 -6.48
N PRO A 53 6.70 0.78 -5.24
CA PRO A 53 5.35 1.24 -4.90
C PRO A 53 5.10 2.71 -5.27
N PHE A 54 3.92 2.98 -5.83
CA PHE A 54 3.44 4.32 -6.15
C PHE A 54 2.49 4.80 -5.07
N LEU A 55 2.91 5.87 -4.37
CA LEU A 55 2.16 6.52 -3.30
C LEU A 55 1.61 7.87 -3.77
N TYR A 56 0.40 8.18 -3.35
CA TYR A 56 -0.14 9.54 -3.35
C TYR A 56 -0.96 9.85 -2.10
N ARG A 57 -0.66 10.98 -1.44
CA ARG A 57 -1.39 11.56 -0.31
C ARG A 57 -1.99 12.90 -0.72
N GLY A 58 -3.31 13.08 -0.58
CA GLY A 58 -3.95 14.35 -0.92
C GLY A 58 -5.47 14.38 -0.75
N GLU A 59 -6.02 15.59 -0.73
CA GLU A 59 -7.45 15.86 -0.51
C GLU A 59 -8.37 15.12 -1.50
N ASN A 60 -7.85 14.87 -2.69
CA ASN A 60 -8.47 14.34 -3.90
C ASN A 60 -8.02 12.90 -4.24
N ALA A 61 -7.57 12.11 -3.26
CA ALA A 61 -6.94 10.80 -3.53
C ALA A 61 -7.77 9.79 -4.33
N THR A 62 -9.11 9.79 -4.27
CA THR A 62 -9.92 8.93 -5.16
C THR A 62 -9.85 9.37 -6.63
N GLN A 63 -9.66 10.66 -6.87
CA GLN A 63 -9.62 11.29 -8.20
C GLN A 63 -8.23 11.08 -8.81
N GLU A 64 -7.19 11.39 -8.03
CA GLU A 64 -5.80 11.11 -8.40
C GLU A 64 -5.57 9.60 -8.63
N PHE A 65 -6.18 8.72 -7.82
CA PHE A 65 -6.08 7.28 -8.03
C PHE A 65 -6.58 6.88 -9.41
N VAL A 66 -7.81 7.30 -9.77
CA VAL A 66 -8.39 7.00 -11.09
C VAL A 66 -7.50 7.57 -12.21
N GLN A 67 -7.02 8.81 -12.06
CA GLN A 67 -6.11 9.43 -13.03
C GLN A 67 -4.78 8.67 -13.19
N ARG A 68 -4.16 8.24 -12.08
CA ARG A 68 -2.90 7.49 -12.12
C ARG A 68 -3.08 6.08 -12.66
N ILE A 69 -4.16 5.39 -12.32
CA ILE A 69 -4.44 4.05 -12.87
C ILE A 69 -4.76 4.14 -14.37
N ASP A 70 -5.43 5.19 -14.85
CA ASP A 70 -5.59 5.44 -16.29
C ASP A 70 -4.24 5.74 -16.98
N GLN A 71 -3.35 6.53 -16.36
CA GLN A 71 -1.98 6.77 -16.86
C GLN A 71 -1.13 5.49 -16.85
N GLU A 72 -1.26 4.65 -15.83
CA GLU A 72 -0.54 3.38 -15.73
C GLU A 72 -1.03 2.40 -16.80
N LEU A 73 -2.34 2.39 -17.09
CA LEU A 73 -2.90 1.62 -18.19
C LEU A 73 -2.30 2.04 -19.56
N VAL A 74 -2.05 3.34 -19.77
CA VAL A 74 -1.36 3.81 -20.99
C VAL A 74 0.05 3.21 -21.08
N LYS A 75 0.86 3.33 -20.03
CA LYS A 75 2.23 2.76 -20.01
C LYS A 75 2.24 1.23 -20.18
N ILE A 76 1.30 0.53 -19.54
CA ILE A 76 1.14 -0.92 -19.69
C ILE A 76 0.85 -1.26 -21.15
N ASN A 77 -0.05 -0.52 -21.81
CA ASN A 77 -0.35 -0.72 -23.23
C ASN A 77 0.82 -0.33 -24.14
N GLU A 78 1.62 0.69 -23.81
CA GLU A 78 2.85 1.03 -24.53
C GLU A 78 3.85 -0.13 -24.51
N VAL A 79 4.06 -0.77 -23.35
CA VAL A 79 4.90 -1.98 -23.23
C VAL A 79 4.30 -3.16 -24.01
N LEU A 80 3.00 -3.39 -23.90
CA LEU A 80 2.30 -4.47 -24.63
C LEU A 80 2.24 -4.24 -26.16
N ALA A 81 2.43 -3.01 -26.63
CA ALA A 81 2.51 -2.67 -28.05
C ALA A 81 3.90 -2.97 -28.65
N ILE A 82 4.94 -3.15 -27.83
CA ILE A 82 6.28 -3.53 -28.28
C ILE A 82 6.23 -4.97 -28.78
N LYS A 83 6.39 -5.15 -30.09
CA LYS A 83 6.56 -6.46 -30.70
C LYS A 83 7.96 -6.99 -30.41
N HIS A 84 8.09 -7.85 -29.41
CA HIS A 84 9.25 -8.72 -29.30
C HIS A 84 9.21 -9.79 -30.40
N GLU A 85 10.35 -10.15 -30.98
CA GLU A 85 10.44 -11.37 -31.77
C GLU A 85 10.16 -12.57 -30.86
N ARG A 86 9.35 -13.51 -31.35
CA ARG A 86 9.00 -14.73 -30.62
C ARG A 86 10.22 -15.63 -30.56
N ILE A 87 10.84 -15.73 -29.39
CA ILE A 87 11.89 -16.71 -29.13
C ILE A 87 11.21 -18.09 -29.03
N GLU A 88 11.14 -18.81 -30.14
CA GLU A 88 10.64 -20.18 -30.17
C GLU A 88 11.75 -21.16 -29.78
N THR A 89 11.62 -21.75 -28.58
CA THR A 89 12.46 -22.89 -28.19
C THR A 89 12.06 -24.15 -28.94
N GLU A 90 12.97 -25.12 -29.07
CA GLU A 90 12.63 -26.42 -29.65
C GLU A 90 11.62 -27.19 -28.77
N GLU A 91 11.65 -27.01 -27.44
CA GLU A 91 10.57 -27.51 -26.57
C GLU A 91 9.20 -26.90 -26.90
N ASP A 92 9.11 -25.59 -27.17
CA ASP A 92 7.83 -24.96 -27.47
C ASP A 92 7.27 -25.38 -28.83
N LYS A 93 8.13 -25.57 -29.83
CA LYS A 93 7.75 -26.16 -31.13
C LYS A 93 7.21 -27.57 -30.95
N LYS A 94 7.90 -28.41 -30.16
CA LYS A 94 7.46 -29.76 -29.84
C LYS A 94 6.12 -29.78 -29.10
N ARG A 95 5.97 -28.96 -28.05
CA ARG A 95 4.72 -28.82 -27.28
C ARG A 95 3.56 -28.31 -28.12
N PHE A 96 3.82 -27.48 -29.15
CA PHE A 96 2.81 -27.03 -30.09
C PHE A 96 2.41 -28.14 -31.07
N ALA A 97 3.38 -28.88 -31.63
CA ALA A 97 3.12 -30.00 -32.54
C ALA A 97 2.37 -31.17 -31.86
N GLU A 98 2.64 -31.43 -30.58
CA GLU A 98 1.99 -32.49 -29.79
C GLU A 98 0.64 -32.06 -29.17
N ALA A 99 0.23 -30.79 -29.32
CA ALA A 99 -0.98 -30.27 -28.69
C ALA A 99 -2.26 -30.75 -29.41
N ILE A 100 -2.96 -31.73 -28.82
CA ILE A 100 -4.27 -32.22 -29.29
C ILE A 100 -5.47 -31.37 -28.80
N SER A 101 -5.23 -30.31 -28.01
CA SER A 101 -6.29 -29.43 -27.52
C SER A 101 -5.79 -27.99 -27.28
N CYS A 102 -6.68 -27.02 -27.44
CA CYS A 102 -6.36 -25.61 -27.26
C CYS A 102 -6.02 -25.32 -25.80
N TRP A 103 -4.79 -24.86 -25.54
CA TRP A 103 -4.34 -24.58 -24.17
C TRP A 103 -5.19 -23.49 -23.47
N ILE A 104 -5.85 -22.61 -24.23
CA ILE A 104 -6.72 -21.52 -23.74
C ILE A 104 -8.13 -22.02 -23.42
N CYS A 105 -8.86 -22.61 -24.38
CA CYS A 105 -10.27 -22.99 -24.20
C CYS A 105 -10.50 -24.47 -23.84
N LYS A 106 -9.44 -25.29 -23.82
CA LYS A 106 -9.45 -26.74 -23.54
C LYS A 106 -10.27 -27.61 -24.50
N GLY A 107 -10.87 -27.04 -25.55
CA GLY A 107 -11.47 -27.80 -26.65
C GLY A 107 -10.41 -28.59 -27.42
N LYS A 108 -10.75 -29.81 -27.85
CA LYS A 108 -9.92 -30.61 -28.76
C LYS A 108 -9.80 -29.91 -30.12
N PHE A 109 -8.69 -30.12 -30.80
CA PHE A 109 -8.58 -29.71 -32.19
C PHE A 109 -9.10 -30.84 -33.08
N ASP A 110 -10.31 -30.67 -33.65
CA ASP A 110 -10.67 -31.40 -34.87
C ASP A 110 -9.88 -30.79 -36.03
N ILE A 111 -9.04 -31.59 -36.67
CA ILE A 111 -8.19 -31.15 -37.79
C ILE A 111 -8.37 -32.14 -38.95
N ASP A 112 -9.05 -31.67 -40.00
CA ASP A 112 -8.92 -32.26 -41.34
C ASP A 112 -7.62 -31.71 -41.96
N THR A 113 -6.70 -32.62 -42.26
CA THR A 113 -5.33 -32.29 -42.68
C THR A 113 -5.28 -31.48 -43.97
N ASN A 114 -6.31 -31.58 -44.83
CA ASN A 114 -6.31 -30.97 -46.17
C ASN A 114 -6.59 -29.46 -46.18
N GLU A 115 -7.14 -28.89 -45.10
CA GLU A 115 -7.45 -27.45 -45.05
C GLU A 115 -6.29 -26.59 -44.48
N ILE A 116 -5.22 -27.24 -44.00
CA ILE A 116 -4.06 -26.56 -43.40
C ILE A 116 -3.27 -25.77 -44.45
N GLU A 117 -2.78 -26.43 -45.51
CA GLU A 117 -1.96 -25.83 -46.58
C GLU A 117 -2.66 -24.62 -47.23
N ARG A 118 -3.99 -24.69 -47.37
CA ARG A 118 -4.79 -23.63 -48.02
C ARG A 118 -4.96 -22.36 -47.17
N LEU A 119 -4.61 -22.42 -45.88
CA LEU A 119 -4.82 -21.33 -44.92
C LEU A 119 -3.54 -20.61 -44.48
N GLU A 120 -2.35 -21.16 -44.73
CA GLU A 120 -1.09 -20.60 -44.19
C GLU A 120 -0.83 -19.16 -44.66
N SER A 121 -1.05 -18.87 -45.95
CA SER A 121 -0.90 -17.52 -46.52
C SER A 121 -1.94 -16.50 -46.04
N LYS A 122 -3.12 -16.95 -45.59
CA LYS A 122 -4.19 -16.06 -45.05
C LYS A 122 -4.16 -15.93 -43.53
N LYS A 123 -3.56 -16.89 -42.82
CA LYS A 123 -3.45 -16.89 -41.35
C LYS A 123 -2.50 -15.79 -40.85
N ALA A 124 -1.34 -15.56 -41.49
CA ALA A 124 -0.37 -14.56 -41.04
C ALA A 124 -0.97 -13.16 -40.85
N THR A 125 -1.62 -12.60 -41.89
CA THR A 125 -2.17 -11.24 -41.84
C THR A 125 -3.38 -11.13 -40.90
N LYS A 126 -4.23 -12.17 -40.82
CA LYS A 126 -5.36 -12.20 -39.86
C LYS A 126 -4.91 -12.41 -38.41
N ALA A 127 -3.87 -13.20 -38.16
CA ALA A 127 -3.31 -13.41 -36.83
C ALA A 127 -2.76 -12.10 -36.27
N ILE A 128 -1.90 -11.41 -37.03
CA ILE A 128 -1.30 -10.12 -36.66
C ILE A 128 -2.38 -9.06 -36.39
N ALA A 129 -3.45 -9.01 -37.20
CA ALA A 129 -4.58 -8.11 -36.95
C ALA A 129 -5.39 -8.52 -35.70
N SER A 130 -5.55 -9.83 -35.44
CA SER A 130 -6.26 -10.34 -34.26
C SER A 130 -5.47 -10.16 -32.96
N GLU A 131 -4.14 -10.15 -33.01
CA GLU A 131 -3.26 -10.00 -31.85
C GLU A 131 -3.16 -8.54 -31.41
N LYS A 132 -2.96 -7.60 -32.35
CA LYS A 132 -3.13 -6.17 -32.04
C LYS A 132 -4.53 -5.90 -31.44
N ALA A 133 -5.57 -6.47 -32.04
CA ALA A 133 -6.94 -6.35 -31.52
C ALA A 133 -7.24 -7.17 -30.24
N LYS A 134 -6.29 -7.98 -29.73
CA LYS A 134 -6.35 -8.68 -28.44
C LYS A 134 -5.61 -7.92 -27.34
N ALA A 135 -4.44 -7.33 -27.64
CA ALA A 135 -3.69 -6.52 -26.69
C ALA A 135 -4.57 -5.39 -26.11
N ASP A 136 -5.16 -4.56 -26.99
CA ASP A 136 -6.09 -3.46 -26.64
C ASP A 136 -7.41 -3.91 -25.95
N LYS A 137 -7.62 -5.22 -25.77
CA LYS A 137 -8.81 -5.81 -25.13
C LYS A 137 -8.47 -6.67 -23.92
N THR A 138 -7.20 -6.84 -23.57
CA THR A 138 -6.77 -7.76 -22.51
C THR A 138 -7.03 -7.12 -21.14
N PRO A 139 -7.96 -7.66 -20.32
CA PRO A 139 -8.40 -6.93 -19.15
C PRO A 139 -7.35 -6.91 -18.04
N ILE A 140 -6.90 -5.72 -17.64
CA ILE A 140 -5.91 -5.55 -16.58
C ILE A 140 -6.61 -5.56 -15.20
N PRO A 141 -6.30 -6.53 -14.32
CA PRO A 141 -6.89 -6.61 -12.99
C PRO A 141 -6.30 -5.56 -12.04
N VAL A 142 -7.18 -4.90 -11.29
CA VAL A 142 -6.85 -4.02 -10.15
C VAL A 142 -7.36 -4.69 -8.88
N VAL A 143 -6.43 -5.24 -8.10
CA VAL A 143 -6.69 -6.07 -6.93
C VAL A 143 -6.66 -5.23 -5.67
N PHE A 144 -7.73 -5.32 -4.89
CA PHE A 144 -7.78 -4.88 -3.49
C PHE A 144 -8.03 -6.10 -2.60
N HIS A 145 -7.80 -6.00 -1.29
CA HIS A 145 -8.16 -7.05 -0.34
C HIS A 145 -9.32 -6.60 0.54
N ASN A 146 -10.45 -7.30 0.43
CA ASN A 146 -11.74 -6.87 0.97
C ASN A 146 -12.29 -5.60 0.31
N LEU A 147 -12.12 -5.49 -1.02
CA LEU A 147 -12.67 -4.42 -1.86
C LEU A 147 -14.15 -4.19 -1.56
N ARG A 148 -14.92 -5.29 -1.45
CA ARG A 148 -16.36 -5.24 -1.24
C ARG A 148 -16.73 -4.69 0.14
N GLY A 149 -15.92 -4.98 1.17
CA GLY A 149 -16.17 -4.52 2.54
C GLY A 149 -15.71 -3.10 2.82
N TYR A 150 -14.65 -2.63 2.15
CA TYR A 150 -14.05 -1.32 2.38
C TYR A 150 -13.97 -0.49 1.09
N ASP A 151 -13.02 -0.75 0.19
CA ASP A 151 -12.60 0.26 -0.80
C ASP A 151 -13.57 0.53 -1.96
N SER A 152 -14.53 -0.35 -2.23
CA SER A 152 -15.34 -0.28 -3.45
C SER A 152 -16.16 1.01 -3.58
N HIS A 153 -16.70 1.52 -2.48
CA HIS A 153 -17.41 2.80 -2.47
C HIS A 153 -16.47 4.00 -2.70
N LEU A 154 -15.19 3.90 -2.32
CA LEU A 154 -14.16 4.92 -2.54
C LEU A 154 -13.76 5.01 -4.02
N VAL A 155 -13.61 3.84 -4.68
CA VAL A 155 -13.40 3.76 -6.14
C VAL A 155 -14.60 4.36 -6.87
N CYS A 156 -15.82 3.95 -6.51
CA CYS A 156 -17.06 4.45 -7.12
C CYS A 156 -17.25 5.98 -7.00
N LYS A 157 -16.77 6.62 -5.92
CA LYS A 157 -16.83 8.10 -5.76
C LYS A 157 -16.11 8.89 -6.87
N SER A 158 -15.17 8.28 -7.60
CA SER A 158 -14.39 8.96 -8.65
C SER A 158 -14.24 8.21 -9.97
N VAL A 159 -14.71 6.97 -10.09
CA VAL A 159 -14.59 6.17 -11.32
C VAL A 159 -15.19 6.85 -12.56
N GLY A 160 -16.24 7.66 -12.40
CA GLY A 160 -16.83 8.47 -13.47
C GLY A 160 -15.92 9.58 -14.04
N ARG A 161 -14.77 9.85 -13.42
CA ARG A 161 -13.72 10.76 -13.92
C ARG A 161 -12.69 10.06 -14.80
N SER A 162 -12.75 8.73 -14.93
CA SER A 162 -11.83 7.99 -15.80
C SER A 162 -12.01 8.39 -17.26
N VAL A 163 -10.92 8.41 -18.04
CA VAL A 163 -11.01 8.59 -19.50
C VAL A 163 -11.85 7.47 -20.15
N ASN A 164 -11.92 6.32 -19.49
CA ASN A 164 -12.68 5.14 -19.89
C ASN A 164 -14.07 5.05 -19.21
N ALA A 165 -14.56 6.12 -18.59
CA ALA A 165 -15.85 6.13 -17.87
C ALA A 165 -17.06 5.74 -18.75
N HIS A 166 -16.99 6.03 -20.06
CA HIS A 166 -18.00 5.62 -21.04
C HIS A 166 -18.11 4.09 -21.23
N GLN A 167 -17.19 3.30 -20.66
CA GLN A 167 -17.18 1.82 -20.71
C GLN A 167 -17.36 1.17 -19.33
N ILE A 168 -17.91 1.89 -18.34
CA ILE A 168 -18.16 1.35 -17.01
C ILE A 168 -19.19 0.20 -17.07
N LYS A 169 -18.85 -0.94 -16.47
CA LYS A 169 -19.76 -2.06 -16.21
C LYS A 169 -19.63 -2.51 -14.76
N VAL A 170 -20.73 -2.56 -14.03
CA VAL A 170 -20.75 -2.82 -12.58
C VAL A 170 -21.69 -3.97 -12.26
N ILE A 171 -21.30 -4.84 -11.33
CA ILE A 171 -22.18 -5.82 -10.71
C ILE A 171 -22.33 -5.41 -9.23
N VAL A 172 -23.50 -4.83 -8.91
CA VAL A 172 -23.90 -4.49 -7.54
C VAL A 172 -24.39 -5.72 -6.79
N GLU A 173 -24.25 -5.70 -5.47
CA GLU A 173 -24.89 -6.67 -4.56
C GLU A 173 -25.71 -5.97 -3.48
N THR A 174 -25.24 -4.84 -2.96
CA THR A 174 -26.04 -3.87 -2.21
C THR A 174 -25.68 -2.46 -2.65
N PHE A 175 -26.39 -1.44 -2.15
CA PHE A 175 -26.09 -0.03 -2.43
C PHE A 175 -24.65 0.40 -2.10
N GLU A 176 -23.98 -0.27 -1.17
CA GLU A 176 -22.62 0.03 -0.72
C GLU A 176 -21.58 -1.02 -1.13
N ARG A 177 -22.02 -2.17 -1.67
CA ARG A 177 -21.16 -3.32 -1.94
C ARG A 177 -21.23 -3.75 -3.40
N TYR A 178 -20.11 -3.57 -4.08
CA TYR A 178 -19.93 -3.93 -5.49
C TYR A 178 -19.10 -5.22 -5.60
N LYS A 179 -19.62 -6.24 -6.30
CA LYS A 179 -18.89 -7.51 -6.54
C LYS A 179 -17.76 -7.33 -7.56
N PHE A 180 -18.00 -6.46 -8.55
CA PHE A 180 -17.16 -6.29 -9.72
C PHE A 180 -17.39 -4.91 -10.34
N ILE A 181 -16.30 -4.22 -10.69
CA ILE A 181 -16.32 -2.96 -11.44
C ILE A 181 -15.33 -3.12 -12.60
N LYS A 182 -15.77 -2.86 -13.83
CA LYS A 182 -14.93 -2.79 -15.03
C LYS A 182 -14.99 -1.39 -15.61
N VAL A 183 -13.84 -0.87 -16.06
CA VAL A 183 -13.69 0.48 -16.62
C VAL A 183 -12.73 0.40 -17.80
N GLY A 184 -13.25 0.37 -19.03
CA GLY A 184 -12.43 0.10 -20.22
C GLY A 184 -11.73 -1.26 -20.14
N GLN A 185 -10.41 -1.27 -20.07
CA GLN A 185 -9.63 -2.50 -19.88
C GLN A 185 -9.50 -2.91 -18.39
N LEU A 186 -9.64 -1.97 -17.45
CA LEU A 186 -9.41 -2.21 -16.02
C LEU A 186 -10.54 -3.04 -15.40
N LYS A 187 -10.20 -4.03 -14.58
CA LYS A 187 -11.13 -4.86 -13.80
C LYS A 187 -10.79 -4.80 -12.32
N TYR A 188 -11.56 -4.06 -11.54
CA TYR A 188 -11.44 -4.04 -10.09
C TYR A 188 -12.00 -5.34 -9.50
N ILE A 189 -11.16 -6.06 -8.75
CA ILE A 189 -11.48 -7.36 -8.17
C ILE A 189 -11.09 -7.44 -6.70
N ASP A 190 -11.90 -8.16 -5.94
CA ASP A 190 -11.67 -8.43 -4.52
C ASP A 190 -10.87 -9.72 -4.35
N SER A 191 -9.63 -9.63 -3.88
CA SER A 191 -8.84 -10.84 -3.58
C SER A 191 -9.46 -11.71 -2.49
N GLN A 192 -10.26 -11.16 -1.56
CA GLN A 192 -10.88 -11.95 -0.50
C GLN A 192 -11.99 -12.88 -1.02
N GLN A 193 -12.56 -12.63 -2.21
CA GLN A 193 -13.50 -13.57 -2.84
C GLN A 193 -12.82 -14.87 -3.30
N PHE A 194 -11.51 -14.85 -3.54
CA PHE A 194 -10.72 -16.02 -3.96
C PHE A 194 -9.85 -16.57 -2.81
N MET A 195 -9.42 -15.68 -1.91
CA MET A 195 -8.61 -15.96 -0.73
C MET A 195 -9.42 -15.53 0.51
N ASN A 196 -10.44 -16.32 0.86
CA ASN A 196 -11.42 -15.99 1.90
C ASN A 196 -10.85 -16.13 3.34
N ASN A 197 -9.85 -15.31 3.64
CA ASN A 197 -9.15 -15.24 4.91
C ASN A 197 -8.56 -13.83 5.09
N SER A 198 -8.27 -13.44 6.34
CA SER A 198 -7.58 -12.17 6.58
C SER A 198 -6.13 -12.20 6.08
N LEU A 199 -5.57 -11.03 5.73
CA LEU A 199 -4.14 -10.89 5.38
C LEU A 199 -3.22 -11.58 6.39
N ALA A 200 -3.49 -11.49 7.70
CA ALA A 200 -2.66 -12.15 8.71
C ALA A 200 -2.61 -13.68 8.58
N ILE A 201 -3.72 -14.30 8.18
CA ILE A 201 -3.81 -15.75 7.93
C ILE A 201 -3.10 -16.08 6.61
N LEU A 202 -3.33 -15.29 5.56
CA LEU A 202 -2.69 -15.49 4.25
C LEU A 202 -1.15 -15.34 4.33
N THR A 203 -0.66 -14.38 5.11
CA THR A 203 0.76 -14.23 5.45
C THR A 203 1.27 -15.47 6.18
N LYS A 204 0.57 -15.99 7.20
CA LYS A 204 0.96 -17.26 7.87
C LYS A 204 1.02 -18.44 6.88
N SER A 205 0.11 -18.49 5.89
CA SER A 205 0.10 -19.54 4.85
C SER A 205 1.21 -19.41 3.79
N LEU A 206 1.84 -18.24 3.64
CA LEU A 206 2.97 -18.03 2.71
C LEU A 206 4.32 -18.49 3.29
N GLY A 207 4.40 -18.77 4.59
CA GLY A 207 5.64 -19.15 5.25
C GLY A 207 6.66 -18.01 5.24
N ASP A 208 7.87 -18.28 4.76
CA ASP A 208 8.95 -17.28 4.58
C ASP A 208 9.09 -16.81 3.11
N ASN A 209 8.18 -17.22 2.21
CA ASN A 209 8.28 -16.94 0.77
C ASN A 209 7.66 -15.58 0.40
N TYR A 210 8.42 -14.50 0.61
CA TYR A 210 7.99 -13.12 0.31
C TYR A 210 8.84 -12.44 -0.79
N PRO A 211 8.86 -12.92 -2.04
CA PRO A 211 9.81 -12.45 -3.07
C PRO A 211 9.76 -10.94 -3.30
N ILE A 212 8.56 -10.35 -3.40
CA ILE A 212 8.38 -8.90 -3.58
C ILE A 212 8.84 -8.11 -2.35
N THR A 213 8.54 -8.59 -1.13
CA THR A 213 8.98 -7.93 0.11
C THR A 213 10.49 -7.99 0.24
N SER A 214 11.11 -9.15 0.02
CA SER A 214 12.57 -9.33 0.04
C SER A 214 13.29 -8.49 -1.03
N GLN A 215 12.67 -8.28 -2.19
CA GLN A 215 13.21 -7.39 -3.23
C GLN A 215 13.23 -5.92 -2.81
N HIS A 216 12.28 -5.47 -1.98
CA HIS A 216 12.26 -4.11 -1.43
C HIS A 216 13.11 -3.95 -0.16
N PHE A 217 13.20 -4.99 0.69
CA PHE A 217 13.96 -4.99 1.93
C PHE A 217 15.22 -5.88 1.81
N LYS A 218 16.06 -5.62 0.80
CA LYS A 218 17.23 -6.46 0.47
C LYS A 218 18.24 -6.61 1.60
N ASP A 219 18.34 -5.60 2.46
CA ASP A 219 19.26 -5.55 3.59
C ASP A 219 18.75 -6.34 4.83
N PHE A 220 17.53 -6.91 4.76
CA PHE A 220 16.94 -7.70 5.84
C PHE A 220 17.18 -9.18 5.59
N THR A 221 17.69 -9.88 6.62
CA THR A 221 17.74 -11.35 6.61
C THR A 221 16.33 -11.95 6.55
N PRO A 222 16.14 -13.18 6.04
CA PRO A 222 14.83 -13.85 6.01
C PRO A 222 14.15 -13.90 7.38
N GLY A 223 14.92 -14.07 8.45
CA GLY A 223 14.42 -14.03 9.83
C GLY A 223 13.86 -12.66 10.22
N GLN A 224 14.47 -11.56 9.78
CA GLN A 224 13.98 -10.19 10.03
C GLN A 224 12.72 -9.89 9.21
N ILE A 225 12.64 -10.38 7.97
CA ILE A 225 11.43 -10.27 7.14
C ILE A 225 10.27 -11.02 7.80
N SER A 226 10.49 -12.26 8.24
CA SER A 226 9.51 -13.09 8.96
C SER A 226 9.03 -12.47 10.28
N LEU A 227 9.88 -11.68 10.97
CA LEU A 227 9.47 -10.87 12.13
C LEU A 227 8.64 -9.65 11.73
N ALA A 228 8.96 -8.98 10.61
CA ALA A 228 8.29 -7.77 10.16
C ALA A 228 6.93 -8.02 9.45
N THR A 229 6.74 -9.19 8.83
CA THR A 229 5.47 -9.57 8.19
C THR A 229 4.42 -10.08 9.19
N ARG A 230 4.84 -10.57 10.36
CA ARG A 230 3.92 -11.02 11.41
C ARG A 230 3.38 -9.84 12.23
N LYS A 231 2.11 -9.92 12.61
CA LYS A 231 1.43 -8.91 13.40
C LYS A 231 1.98 -8.85 14.83
N GLY A 232 2.48 -7.68 15.23
CA GLY A 232 2.93 -7.42 16.61
C GLY A 232 1.81 -7.62 17.65
N ILE A 233 2.23 -8.07 18.83
CA ILE A 233 1.37 -8.42 19.99
C ILE A 233 1.85 -7.63 21.21
N TYR A 234 0.93 -7.21 22.06
CA TYR A 234 1.21 -6.37 23.24
C TYR A 234 0.14 -6.59 24.34
N CYS A 235 0.58 -6.59 25.59
CA CYS A 235 -0.23 -6.79 26.80
C CYS A 235 -0.81 -5.46 27.31
N TYR A 236 -1.73 -4.84 26.55
CA TYR A 236 -2.32 -3.56 26.94
C TYR A 236 -3.08 -3.62 28.27
N ASP A 237 -3.83 -4.69 28.51
CA ASP A 237 -4.66 -4.82 29.71
C ASP A 237 -3.81 -5.05 30.98
N TYR A 238 -2.55 -5.47 30.85
CA TYR A 238 -1.61 -5.71 31.96
C TYR A 238 -0.95 -4.43 32.49
N ILE A 239 -0.78 -3.41 31.64
CA ILE A 239 -0.12 -2.16 32.01
C ILE A 239 -1.12 -1.27 32.78
N ASP A 240 -1.44 -1.72 33.99
CA ASP A 240 -2.49 -1.21 34.88
C ASP A 240 -2.00 -0.15 35.89
N SER A 241 -0.70 -0.12 36.16
CA SER A 241 -0.08 0.64 37.24
C SER A 241 1.40 0.95 36.95
N GLN A 242 1.99 1.91 37.67
CA GLN A 242 3.40 2.27 37.48
C GLN A 242 4.38 1.18 37.94
N ASP A 243 3.98 0.35 38.90
CA ASP A 243 4.83 -0.71 39.45
C ASP A 243 5.18 -1.77 38.39
N ARG A 244 4.33 -1.95 37.37
CA ARG A 244 4.59 -2.83 36.21
C ARG A 244 5.86 -2.47 35.44
N PHE A 245 6.22 -1.19 35.38
CA PHE A 245 7.44 -0.73 34.70
C PHE A 245 8.72 -1.07 35.48
N LEU A 246 8.60 -1.49 36.75
CA LEU A 246 9.73 -1.89 37.60
C LEU A 246 9.97 -3.42 37.57
N GLU A 247 9.06 -4.18 36.97
CA GLU A 247 9.17 -5.63 36.83
C GLU A 247 10.31 -5.98 35.84
N THR A 248 11.08 -7.02 36.16
CA THR A 248 12.27 -7.43 35.37
C THR A 248 12.03 -8.66 34.48
N GLU A 249 10.77 -9.10 34.39
CA GLU A 249 10.38 -10.29 33.63
C GLU A 249 9.17 -9.97 32.75
N LEU A 250 9.10 -10.63 31.58
CA LEU A 250 7.97 -10.48 30.67
C LEU A 250 6.68 -11.02 31.32
N PRO A 251 5.54 -10.31 31.22
CA PRO A 251 4.28 -10.75 31.82
C PRO A 251 3.84 -12.12 31.29
N PRO A 252 3.28 -13.01 32.14
CA PRO A 252 2.90 -14.34 31.71
C PRO A 252 1.78 -14.31 30.66
N ILE A 253 1.68 -15.35 29.82
CA ILE A 253 0.76 -15.40 28.66
C ILE A 253 -0.71 -15.08 28.98
N HIS A 254 -1.20 -15.36 30.19
CA HIS A 254 -2.58 -15.06 30.58
C HIS A 254 -2.87 -13.56 30.70
N GLU A 255 -1.84 -12.73 30.89
CA GLU A 255 -1.91 -11.27 30.97
C GLU A 255 -1.83 -10.59 29.59
N PHE A 256 -1.46 -11.35 28.55
CA PHE A 256 -1.49 -10.88 27.16
C PHE A 256 -2.91 -10.92 26.55
N THR A 257 -3.96 -10.88 27.38
CA THR A 257 -5.33 -10.71 26.91
C THR A 257 -5.60 -9.29 26.43
N THR A 258 -6.59 -9.15 25.54
CA THR A 258 -7.21 -7.85 25.27
C THR A 258 -8.72 -8.00 25.25
N ILE A 259 -9.46 -7.09 25.90
CA ILE A 259 -10.94 -7.07 25.95
C ILE A 259 -11.58 -7.29 24.57
N LEU A 260 -10.93 -6.82 23.49
CA LEU A 260 -11.43 -6.89 22.10
C LEU A 260 -11.07 -8.18 21.33
N LYS A 261 -10.18 -9.04 21.83
CA LYS A 261 -9.74 -10.27 21.12
C LYS A 261 -9.67 -11.53 21.98
N GLY A 262 -9.82 -11.43 23.30
CA GLY A 262 -9.68 -12.57 24.21
C GLY A 262 -8.22 -12.98 24.44
N LYS A 263 -8.01 -14.29 24.66
CA LYS A 263 -6.69 -14.90 24.94
C LYS A 263 -5.87 -15.06 23.66
N ILE A 264 -4.55 -14.83 23.76
CA ILE A 264 -3.60 -15.11 22.67
C ILE A 264 -3.14 -16.58 22.67
N SER A 265 -2.52 -17.02 21.58
CA SER A 265 -1.92 -18.36 21.48
C SER A 265 -0.51 -18.42 22.07
N GLN A 266 -0.05 -19.62 22.45
CA GLN A 266 1.34 -19.84 22.87
C GLN A 266 2.35 -19.47 21.77
N GLU A 267 1.98 -19.68 20.50
CA GLU A 267 2.77 -19.26 19.34
C GLU A 267 2.91 -17.73 19.23
N ASP A 268 1.89 -16.98 19.65
CA ASP A 268 1.89 -15.51 19.68
C ASP A 268 2.73 -14.98 20.83
N TYR A 269 2.62 -15.60 22.01
CA TYR A 269 3.45 -15.25 23.17
C TYR A 269 4.94 -15.50 22.91
N HIS A 270 5.31 -16.66 22.37
CA HIS A 270 6.69 -16.93 21.97
C HIS A 270 7.20 -16.00 20.85
N HIS A 271 6.31 -15.51 19.98
CA HIS A 271 6.68 -14.50 19.00
C HIS A 271 6.92 -13.14 19.64
N ALA A 272 6.11 -12.70 20.60
CA ALA A 272 6.38 -11.49 21.39
C ALA A 272 7.73 -11.60 22.12
N GLN A 273 8.01 -12.73 22.78
CA GLN A 273 9.33 -13.02 23.38
C GLN A 273 10.48 -12.95 22.37
N LYS A 274 10.36 -13.60 21.20
CA LYS A 274 11.41 -13.60 20.18
C LYS A 274 11.63 -12.20 19.59
N THR A 275 10.56 -11.44 19.37
CA THR A 275 10.61 -10.13 18.74
C THR A 275 11.15 -9.06 19.69
N CYS A 276 10.58 -8.97 20.90
CA CYS A 276 10.90 -7.92 21.84
C CYS A 276 12.19 -8.25 22.62
N ILE A 277 12.21 -9.38 23.35
CA ILE A 277 13.34 -9.74 24.22
C ILE A 277 14.57 -10.19 23.41
N LYS A 278 14.40 -11.04 22.38
CA LYS A 278 15.57 -11.61 21.67
C LYS A 278 16.04 -10.79 20.48
N TYR A 279 15.14 -10.13 19.75
CA TYR A 279 15.52 -9.38 18.54
C TYR A 279 15.68 -7.88 18.82
N TYR A 280 14.72 -7.21 19.47
CA TYR A 280 14.89 -5.80 19.86
C TYR A 280 15.75 -5.63 21.12
N GLU A 281 15.83 -6.65 21.98
CA GLU A 281 16.45 -6.59 23.31
C GLU A 281 15.83 -5.46 24.16
N LEU A 282 14.49 -5.43 24.21
CA LEU A 282 13.69 -4.49 24.97
C LEU A 282 12.52 -5.27 25.62
N ASP A 283 12.26 -5.04 26.91
CA ASP A 283 11.11 -5.65 27.59
C ASP A 283 9.83 -4.82 27.39
N PRO A 284 8.76 -5.37 26.78
CA PRO A 284 7.45 -4.74 26.72
C PRO A 284 6.90 -4.23 28.05
N SER A 285 7.24 -4.83 29.20
CA SER A 285 6.78 -4.38 30.52
C SER A 285 7.22 -2.95 30.83
N HIS A 286 8.33 -2.48 30.27
CA HIS A 286 8.90 -1.14 30.52
C HIS A 286 8.26 -0.03 29.67
N TYR A 287 7.25 -0.35 28.86
CA TYR A 287 6.59 0.60 27.97
C TYR A 287 5.10 0.75 28.27
N VAL A 288 4.61 1.97 28.11
CA VAL A 288 3.16 2.27 28.24
C VAL A 288 2.32 1.73 27.08
N SER A 289 2.94 1.42 25.94
CA SER A 289 2.23 1.01 24.72
C SER A 289 3.15 0.39 23.67
N ALA A 290 2.57 -0.43 22.77
CA ALA A 290 3.31 -1.02 21.65
C ALA A 290 3.99 0.02 20.74
N PRO A 291 3.36 1.17 20.38
CA PRO A 291 4.04 2.25 19.67
C PRO A 291 5.31 2.76 20.37
N SER A 292 5.30 2.87 21.70
CA SER A 292 6.48 3.31 22.47
C SER A 292 7.62 2.30 22.38
N LEU A 293 7.31 1.00 22.56
CA LEU A 293 8.25 -0.11 22.41
C LEU A 293 8.85 -0.15 21.00
N PHE A 294 8.02 -0.05 19.95
CA PHE A 294 8.50 -0.11 18.56
C PHE A 294 9.27 1.14 18.13
N TRP A 295 8.98 2.30 18.73
CA TRP A 295 9.76 3.52 18.53
C TRP A 295 11.19 3.38 19.07
N ASP A 296 11.34 2.91 20.31
CA ASP A 296 12.65 2.72 20.91
C ASP A 296 13.43 1.57 20.23
N ALA A 297 12.74 0.50 19.83
CA ALA A 297 13.29 -0.55 18.98
C ALA A 297 13.86 -0.01 17.66
N MET A 298 13.16 0.93 17.02
CA MET A 298 13.62 1.58 15.79
C MET A 298 14.87 2.43 16.03
N LEU A 299 14.91 3.23 17.11
CA LEU A 299 16.10 4.02 17.47
C LEU A 299 17.29 3.11 17.79
N LYS A 300 17.11 2.09 18.63
CA LYS A 300 18.14 1.11 19.00
C LYS A 300 18.69 0.36 17.79
N LYS A 301 17.86 -0.01 16.81
CA LYS A 301 18.30 -0.72 15.60
C LYS A 301 18.87 0.17 14.49
N SER A 302 18.49 1.44 14.41
CA SER A 302 19.05 2.40 13.46
C SER A 302 20.32 3.09 13.96
N GLY A 303 20.56 3.11 15.28
CA GLY A 303 21.65 3.85 15.91
C GLY A 303 21.47 5.38 15.86
N VAL A 304 20.32 5.86 15.37
CA VAL A 304 20.02 7.29 15.25
C VAL A 304 19.81 7.89 16.63
N LYS A 305 20.58 8.93 16.92
CA LYS A 305 20.36 9.80 18.09
C LYS A 305 19.58 11.03 17.64
N ILE A 306 18.46 11.27 18.29
CA ILE A 306 17.64 12.47 18.10
C ILE A 306 17.94 13.41 19.26
N GLU A 307 18.39 14.62 18.97
CA GLU A 307 18.54 15.67 19.97
C GLU A 307 17.17 16.20 20.40
N LEU A 308 17.03 16.59 21.66
CA LEU A 308 15.82 17.20 22.19
C LEU A 308 15.87 18.73 22.00
N PHE A 309 14.69 19.36 21.88
CA PHE A 309 14.62 20.82 21.94
C PHE A 309 15.03 21.30 23.33
N THR A 310 16.07 22.12 23.40
CA THR A 310 16.54 22.78 24.63
C THR A 310 15.79 24.09 24.92
N ASP A 311 15.10 24.63 23.91
CA ASP A 311 14.29 25.84 23.97
C ASP A 311 12.80 25.47 23.92
N MET A 312 12.06 25.81 24.98
CA MET A 312 10.62 25.56 25.09
C MET A 312 9.82 26.24 23.96
N SER A 313 10.30 27.38 23.43
CA SER A 313 9.65 28.07 22.33
C SER A 313 9.76 27.29 21.00
N MET A 314 10.83 26.52 20.80
CA MET A 314 10.95 25.60 19.65
C MET A 314 10.00 24.42 19.80
N HIS A 315 9.91 23.83 20.99
CA HIS A 315 8.95 22.77 21.28
C HIS A 315 7.51 23.25 21.00
N ASP A 316 7.12 24.39 21.56
CA ASP A 316 5.81 25.01 21.34
C ASP A 316 5.53 25.30 19.87
N PHE A 317 6.52 25.80 19.12
CA PHE A 317 6.40 26.07 17.69
C PHE A 317 6.15 24.78 16.90
N ILE A 318 6.85 23.70 17.24
CA ILE A 318 6.69 22.39 16.59
C ILE A 318 5.37 21.73 16.98
N GLU A 319 4.95 21.75 18.24
CA GLU A 319 3.61 21.25 18.65
C GLU A 319 2.47 22.04 17.98
N LYS A 320 2.59 23.37 17.88
CA LYS A 320 1.63 24.22 17.14
C LYS A 320 1.69 24.02 15.62
N ALA A 321 2.80 23.51 15.08
CA ALA A 321 2.94 23.16 13.66
C ALA A 321 2.57 21.70 13.34
N LYS A 322 2.64 20.79 14.33
CA LYS A 322 2.21 19.40 14.18
C LYS A 322 0.74 19.38 13.76
N ARG A 323 0.50 18.71 12.65
CA ARG A 323 -0.82 18.26 12.25
C ARG A 323 -0.80 16.75 12.42
N GLY A 324 -1.93 16.16 12.78
CA GLY A 324 -2.07 14.71 12.71
C GLY A 324 -1.83 14.24 11.27
N GLY A 325 -1.94 12.93 11.05
CA GLY A 325 -2.28 12.49 9.70
C GLY A 325 -3.47 13.34 9.25
N ILE A 326 -3.35 14.04 8.12
CA ILE A 326 -4.54 14.48 7.38
C ILE A 326 -5.42 13.24 7.37
N SER A 327 -6.72 13.32 7.65
CA SER A 327 -7.58 12.13 7.83
C SER A 327 -7.85 11.46 6.46
N LYS A 328 -6.71 11.12 5.82
CA LYS A 328 -6.25 11.19 4.43
C LYS A 328 -4.83 10.51 4.19
N THR A 329 -4.48 9.37 4.84
CA THR A 329 -3.07 8.87 4.93
C THR A 329 -2.71 7.34 4.88
N TYR A 330 -3.41 6.43 4.16
CA TYR A 330 -2.97 5.05 3.78
C TYR A 330 -1.95 5.03 2.64
N ALA A 331 -0.69 4.79 2.97
CA ALA A 331 0.12 3.89 2.17
C ALA A 331 0.39 2.63 2.97
N ASN A 332 0.64 1.52 2.26
CA ASN A 332 1.28 0.37 2.89
C ASN A 332 2.60 0.85 3.54
N ASN A 333 2.65 0.81 4.87
CA ASN A 333 3.75 1.34 5.68
C ASN A 333 4.10 2.83 5.44
N LEU A 334 3.10 3.72 5.32
CA LEU A 334 3.33 5.16 5.05
C LEU A 334 4.31 5.83 6.02
N TYR A 335 4.13 5.59 7.32
CA TYR A 335 5.03 6.15 8.32
C TYR A 335 6.42 5.49 8.25
N GLY A 336 6.52 4.19 7.96
CA GLY A 336 7.82 3.54 7.74
C GLY A 336 8.58 4.08 6.53
N TRP A 337 7.90 4.39 5.42
CA TRP A 337 8.54 5.06 4.27
C TRP A 337 8.92 6.51 4.61
N ALA A 338 8.09 7.24 5.35
CA ALA A 338 8.44 8.60 5.80
C ALA A 338 9.65 8.59 6.76
N MET A 339 9.76 7.57 7.61
CA MET A 339 10.91 7.34 8.51
C MET A 339 12.16 6.82 7.79
N SER A 340 12.05 6.37 6.53
CA SER A 340 13.22 6.08 5.69
C SER A 340 13.68 7.26 4.82
N GLN A 341 12.99 8.41 4.88
CA GLN A 341 13.45 9.65 4.25
C GLN A 341 14.42 10.40 5.17
N PHE A 342 15.13 11.38 4.61
CA PHE A 342 15.94 12.30 5.40
C PHE A 342 15.06 13.14 6.34
N LEU A 343 15.23 12.95 7.65
CA LEU A 343 14.52 13.68 8.70
C LEU A 343 15.50 14.55 9.51
N PRO A 344 15.07 15.71 10.05
CA PRO A 344 15.86 16.46 11.02
C PRO A 344 16.05 15.65 12.31
N ILE A 345 17.31 15.55 12.77
CA ILE A 345 17.68 14.78 13.97
C ILE A 345 18.40 15.62 15.05
N GLY A 346 18.84 16.84 14.74
CA GLY A 346 19.55 17.69 15.70
C GLY A 346 20.03 19.03 15.12
N ASN A 347 20.84 19.75 15.90
CA ASN A 347 21.35 21.10 15.66
C ASN A 347 20.24 22.14 15.41
N TYR A 348 19.15 22.03 16.18
CA TYR A 348 18.00 22.93 16.11
C TYR A 348 18.37 24.34 16.57
N GLN A 349 18.07 25.34 15.72
CA GLN A 349 18.36 26.74 15.98
C GLN A 349 17.40 27.66 15.21
N TRP A 350 17.09 28.82 15.79
CA TRP A 350 16.31 29.86 15.12
C TRP A 350 17.17 30.60 14.08
N GLU A 351 16.80 30.53 12.80
CA GLU A 351 17.48 31.30 11.72
C GLU A 351 17.21 32.81 11.79
N ALA A 352 16.11 33.21 12.45
CA ALA A 352 15.72 34.58 12.72
C ALA A 352 14.62 34.59 13.80
N SER A 353 14.55 35.65 14.61
CA SER A 353 13.43 35.84 15.55
C SER A 353 12.14 36.23 14.82
N GLN A 354 10.99 35.87 15.39
CA GLN A 354 9.68 36.27 14.85
C GLN A 354 9.55 37.79 14.74
N GLU A 355 10.04 38.54 15.74
CA GLU A 355 10.06 40.00 15.70
C GLU A 355 10.86 40.57 14.54
N TYR A 356 12.05 40.01 14.26
CA TYR A 356 12.88 40.46 13.15
C TYR A 356 12.17 40.24 11.82
N LEU A 357 11.54 39.07 11.62
CA LEU A 357 10.81 38.76 10.39
C LEU A 357 9.56 39.63 10.21
N LEU A 358 8.81 39.90 11.28
CA LEU A 358 7.65 40.82 11.25
C LEU A 358 8.06 42.26 10.87
N LYS A 359 9.24 42.72 11.32
CA LYS A 359 9.80 44.03 10.98
C LYS A 359 10.45 44.06 9.57
N ASN A 360 10.69 42.91 8.92
CA ASN A 360 11.41 42.81 7.66
C ASN A 360 10.73 41.88 6.62
N PRO A 361 9.61 42.28 5.98
CA PRO A 361 8.89 41.45 5.00
C PRO A 361 9.74 40.97 3.81
N ALA A 362 10.69 41.78 3.35
CA ALA A 362 11.63 41.39 2.29
C ALA A 362 12.52 40.20 2.71
N MET A 363 12.95 40.16 3.98
CA MET A 363 13.69 39.03 4.52
C MET A 363 12.80 37.80 4.69
N GLN A 364 11.54 37.96 5.13
CA GLN A 364 10.58 36.85 5.20
C GLN A 364 10.42 36.16 3.83
N LYS A 365 10.27 36.93 2.74
CA LYS A 365 10.23 36.39 1.38
C LYS A 365 11.54 35.69 1.00
N LYS A 366 12.69 36.28 1.31
CA LYS A 366 14.02 35.68 1.05
C LYS A 366 14.21 34.33 1.76
N TYR A 367 13.80 34.21 3.03
CA TYR A 367 13.83 32.94 3.76
C TYR A 367 12.85 31.92 3.16
N LEU A 368 11.63 32.31 2.81
CA LEU A 368 10.67 31.41 2.16
C LEU A 368 11.21 30.85 0.84
N GLU A 369 11.80 31.69 -0.01
CA GLU A 369 12.44 31.24 -1.26
C GLU A 369 13.63 30.30 -1.01
N LYS A 370 14.47 30.57 0.00
CA LYS A 370 15.57 29.69 0.41
C LYS A 370 15.05 28.30 0.80
N ILE A 371 13.98 28.25 1.59
CA ILE A 371 13.35 27.01 2.05
C ILE A 371 12.78 26.23 0.85
N LEU A 372 11.97 26.87 0.00
CA LEU A 372 11.34 26.23 -1.17
C LEU A 372 12.35 25.75 -2.23
N LYS A 373 13.56 26.34 -2.29
CA LYS A 373 14.65 25.92 -3.18
C LYS A 373 15.58 24.85 -2.55
N THR A 374 15.40 24.49 -1.28
CA THR A 374 16.24 23.50 -0.60
C THR A 374 15.83 22.07 -0.99
N LYS A 375 16.80 21.24 -1.38
CA LYS A 375 16.55 19.83 -1.74
C LYS A 375 16.18 19.01 -0.50
N ALA A 376 15.32 17.99 -0.68
CA ALA A 376 14.90 17.11 0.42
C ALA A 376 16.04 16.34 1.11
N ASN A 377 17.14 16.09 0.40
CA ASN A 377 18.36 15.45 0.93
C ASN A 377 19.47 16.44 1.30
N ALA A 378 19.15 17.73 1.51
CA ALA A 378 20.12 18.70 1.97
C ALA A 378 20.57 18.39 3.41
N PRO A 379 21.85 18.66 3.77
CA PRO A 379 22.36 18.45 5.13
C PRO A 379 21.72 19.38 6.17
N ARG A 380 20.93 20.37 5.74
CA ARG A 380 20.18 21.29 6.60
C ARG A 380 18.74 21.42 6.12
N GLY A 381 17.80 20.93 6.94
CA GLY A 381 16.37 21.16 6.77
C GLY A 381 15.91 22.48 7.42
N TYR A 382 14.66 22.86 7.16
CA TYR A 382 14.01 24.03 7.75
C TYR A 382 12.56 23.71 8.12
N PHE A 383 12.13 24.16 9.29
CA PHE A 383 10.71 24.16 9.68
C PHE A 383 10.12 25.54 9.41
N LEU A 384 8.89 25.58 8.87
CA LEU A 384 8.15 26.81 8.61
C LEU A 384 6.71 26.62 9.07
N ASN A 385 6.23 27.52 9.92
CA ASN A 385 4.82 27.59 10.27
C ASN A 385 4.12 28.55 9.29
N ILE A 386 3.27 28.00 8.43
CA ILE A 386 2.44 28.76 7.50
C ILE A 386 1.06 28.89 8.15
N LYS A 387 0.58 30.12 8.34
CA LYS A 387 -0.85 30.37 8.62
C LYS A 387 -1.64 29.98 7.38
N SER A 388 -2.17 28.75 7.35
CA SER A 388 -3.29 28.42 6.47
C SER A 388 -4.48 29.28 6.87
N HIS A 389 -5.13 29.90 5.89
CA HIS A 389 -6.50 30.36 6.08
C HIS A 389 -7.36 29.11 6.25
N GLU A 390 -7.99 28.96 7.41
CA GLU A 390 -9.08 27.99 7.66
C GLU A 390 -10.41 28.59 7.19
#